data_AF-A0A1B7YRB0-F1
#
_entry.id   AF-A0A1B7YRB0-F1
#
_cell.length_a   1.000
_cell.length_b   1.000
_cell.length_c   1.000
_cell.angle_alpha   90.00
_cell.angle_beta   90.00
_cell.angle_gamma   90.00
#
_symmetry.space_group_name_H-M   'P 1'
#
loop_
_entity.id
_entity.type
_entity.pdbx_description
1 polymer ?
#
loop_
_entity_poly.entity_id
_entity_poly.type
_entity_poly.pdbx_seq_one_letter_code
_entity_poly.pdbx_strand_id
1 'polypeptide(L)'
;MQRQKAQQWADANGYQTLTTAMGSLRTLETSKKGKKRSKFMKGASAIFSWFISQGDWVGILLPLPPNQFHPSGSTSLQDFEIPIVKGLLRTGCVRTIDVFHPEAATEEARTSSHQFWPRDETRSWIRRFGAGTKARSWRAVKTGVGMLRYRCEIWKFGLCVSADLECSRIARPGLAKVATVFWHQCTKRSEREANHLSVLKRQLSEPAGDEEEEKQEEEEEEEEQRESKQKQNHRSGSRDSFSALRC
;
A
#
# COMPACT_ATOMS: atom_id res chain seq x y z
N MET A 1 -22.93 -3.03 2.16
CA MET A 1 -22.54 -2.83 0.75
C MET A 1 -22.11 -4.18 0.18
N GLN A 2 -22.51 -4.50 -1.04
CA GLN A 2 -22.02 -5.71 -1.72
C GLN A 2 -20.61 -5.46 -2.27
N ARG A 3 -19.76 -6.50 -2.25
CA ARG A 3 -18.35 -6.39 -2.66
C ARG A 3 -18.17 -5.85 -4.09
N GLN A 4 -19.02 -6.26 -5.03
CA GLN A 4 -18.95 -5.80 -6.43
C GLN A 4 -19.21 -4.30 -6.54
N LYS A 5 -20.21 -3.77 -5.81
CA LYS A 5 -20.51 -2.33 -5.81
C LYS A 5 -19.36 -1.51 -5.23
N ALA A 6 -18.73 -1.99 -4.17
CA ALA A 6 -17.55 -1.35 -3.60
C ALA A 6 -16.38 -1.30 -4.59
N GLN A 7 -16.17 -2.38 -5.34
CA GLN A 7 -15.13 -2.44 -6.37
C GLN A 7 -15.42 -1.48 -7.52
N GLN A 8 -16.64 -1.49 -8.07
CA GLN A 8 -17.05 -0.59 -9.14
C GLN A 8 -16.90 0.88 -8.75
N TRP A 9 -17.28 1.23 -7.52
CA TRP A 9 -17.10 2.58 -7.01
C TRP A 9 -15.61 2.95 -6.92
N ALA A 10 -14.77 2.05 -6.42
CA ALA A 10 -13.33 2.29 -6.34
C ALA A 10 -12.71 2.47 -7.72
N ASP A 11 -13.03 1.59 -8.68
CA ASP A 11 -12.52 1.66 -10.05
C ASP A 11 -12.95 2.97 -10.74
N ALA A 12 -14.20 3.40 -10.57
CA ALA A 12 -14.72 4.63 -11.14
C ALA A 12 -14.07 5.91 -10.57
N ASN A 13 -13.52 5.83 -9.36
CA ASN A 13 -12.88 6.96 -8.67
C ASN A 13 -11.33 6.81 -8.61
N GLY A 14 -10.74 5.83 -9.29
CA GLY A 14 -9.30 5.61 -9.30
C GLY A 14 -8.71 5.11 -7.97
N TYR A 15 -9.53 4.49 -7.11
CA TYR A 15 -9.09 3.95 -5.82
C TYR A 15 -8.84 2.44 -5.86
N GLN A 16 -8.02 1.97 -4.92
CA GLN A 16 -7.71 0.56 -4.77
C GLN A 16 -8.43 -0.03 -3.56
N THR A 17 -8.98 -1.24 -3.72
CA THR A 17 -9.53 -2.01 -2.59
C THR A 17 -8.61 -3.18 -2.23
N LEU A 18 -8.85 -3.83 -1.09
CA LEU A 18 -8.21 -5.11 -0.76
C LEU A 18 -8.31 -6.13 -1.91
N THR A 19 -9.42 -6.12 -2.66
CA THR A 19 -9.61 -7.00 -3.81
C THR A 19 -8.58 -6.75 -4.90
N THR A 20 -8.34 -5.47 -5.21
CA THR A 20 -7.35 -5.04 -6.19
C THR A 20 -5.94 -5.36 -5.70
N ALA A 21 -5.63 -4.99 -4.46
CA ALA A 21 -4.31 -5.20 -3.86
C ALA A 21 -3.91 -6.68 -3.75
N MET A 22 -4.87 -7.59 -3.59
CA MET A 22 -4.58 -9.03 -3.58
C MET A 22 -4.11 -9.58 -4.93
N GLY A 23 -4.47 -8.96 -6.07
CA GLY A 23 -4.03 -9.38 -7.40
C GLY A 23 -4.14 -10.90 -7.64
N SER A 24 -3.01 -11.54 -7.97
CA SER A 24 -2.90 -12.98 -8.23
C SER A 24 -3.27 -13.85 -7.02
N LEU A 25 -3.18 -13.34 -5.78
CA LEU A 25 -3.56 -14.08 -4.57
C LEU A 25 -5.08 -14.35 -4.49
N ARG A 26 -5.89 -13.78 -5.39
CA ARG A 26 -7.31 -14.10 -5.50
C ARG A 26 -7.58 -15.54 -5.87
N THR A 27 -6.78 -16.17 -6.72
CA THR A 27 -6.93 -17.60 -7.07
C THR A 27 -6.65 -18.48 -5.85
N LEU A 28 -5.71 -18.05 -5.00
CA LEU A 28 -5.38 -18.70 -3.75
C LEU A 28 -6.45 -18.47 -2.65
N GLU A 29 -7.23 -17.40 -2.74
CA GLU A 29 -8.43 -17.20 -1.91
C GLU A 29 -9.53 -18.18 -2.29
N THR A 30 -9.84 -18.29 -3.58
CA THR A 30 -10.96 -19.08 -4.11
C THR A 30 -10.74 -20.58 -3.98
N SER A 31 -9.48 -21.04 -3.98
CA SER A 31 -9.14 -22.45 -3.71
C SER A 31 -9.40 -22.88 -2.27
N LYS A 32 -9.47 -21.94 -1.32
CA LYS A 32 -9.73 -22.24 0.10
C LYS A 32 -11.23 -22.34 0.38
N LYS A 33 -11.61 -23.27 1.26
CA LYS A 33 -13.00 -23.45 1.73
C LYS A 33 -13.15 -23.16 3.23
N GLY A 34 -14.36 -22.75 3.62
CA GLY A 34 -14.79 -22.59 5.02
C GLY A 34 -13.84 -21.76 5.90
N LYS A 35 -13.44 -22.31 7.04
CA LYS A 35 -12.60 -21.63 8.05
C LYS A 35 -11.24 -21.19 7.49
N LYS A 36 -10.62 -21.98 6.59
CA LYS A 36 -9.32 -21.65 5.99
C LYS A 36 -9.40 -20.38 5.15
N ARG A 37 -10.48 -20.23 4.36
CA ARG A 37 -10.74 -19.00 3.58
C ARG A 37 -10.97 -17.80 4.48
N SER A 38 -11.75 -17.96 5.55
CA SER A 38 -11.99 -16.86 6.50
C SER A 38 -10.70 -16.40 7.18
N LYS A 39 -9.85 -17.32 7.65
CA LYS A 39 -8.53 -16.98 8.24
C LYS A 39 -7.64 -16.25 7.23
N PHE A 40 -7.59 -16.75 5.99
CA PHE A 40 -6.84 -16.11 4.91
C PHE A 40 -7.31 -14.68 4.67
N MET A 41 -8.63 -14.47 4.53
CA MET A 41 -9.19 -13.13 4.31
C MET A 41 -8.93 -12.19 5.48
N LYS A 42 -8.99 -12.68 6.73
CA LYS A 42 -8.64 -11.86 7.91
C LYS A 42 -7.17 -11.46 7.89
N GLY A 43 -6.26 -12.38 7.57
CA GLY A 43 -4.84 -12.07 7.46
C GLY A 43 -4.54 -11.07 6.35
N ALA A 44 -5.10 -11.27 5.16
CA ALA A 44 -4.94 -10.36 4.03
C ALA A 44 -5.48 -8.95 4.35
N SER A 45 -6.65 -8.88 4.98
CA SER A 45 -7.26 -7.63 5.45
C SER A 45 -6.40 -6.90 6.50
N ALA A 46 -5.83 -7.64 7.47
CA ALA A 46 -4.96 -7.04 8.48
C ALA A 46 -3.66 -6.48 7.86
N ILE A 47 -3.04 -7.22 6.94
CA ILE A 47 -1.85 -6.77 6.20
C ILE A 47 -2.18 -5.55 5.34
N PHE A 48 -3.30 -5.57 4.62
CA PHE A 48 -3.75 -4.43 3.81
C PHE A 48 -3.98 -3.18 4.67
N SER A 49 -4.68 -3.32 5.79
CA SER A 49 -4.93 -2.23 6.74
C SER A 49 -3.63 -1.64 7.28
N TRP A 50 -2.62 -2.49 7.50
CA TRP A 50 -1.31 -2.07 7.96
C TRP A 50 -0.50 -1.32 6.90
N PHE A 51 -0.62 -1.71 5.62
CA PHE A 51 0.02 -0.97 4.55
C PHE A 51 -0.61 0.41 4.36
N ILE A 52 -1.94 0.49 4.32
CA ILE A 52 -2.64 1.78 4.14
C ILE A 52 -2.53 2.69 5.37
N SER A 53 -2.25 2.14 6.57
CA SER A 53 -2.05 2.95 7.78
C SER A 53 -0.78 3.80 7.76
N GLN A 54 0.10 3.59 6.77
CA GLN A 54 1.31 4.39 6.55
C GLN A 54 1.06 5.58 5.61
N GLY A 55 -0.12 5.64 4.98
CA GLY A 55 -0.51 6.76 4.14
C GLY A 55 -1.20 7.88 4.92
N ASP A 56 -1.47 8.99 4.24
CA ASP A 56 -2.13 10.15 4.86
C ASP A 56 -3.64 9.98 5.00
N TRP A 57 -4.28 9.28 4.06
CA TRP A 57 -5.72 9.30 3.89
C TRP A 57 -6.26 7.93 3.50
N VAL A 58 -7.40 7.56 4.09
CA VAL A 58 -8.15 6.34 3.73
C VAL A 58 -9.63 6.66 3.57
N GLY A 59 -10.20 6.23 2.44
CA GLY A 59 -11.64 6.24 2.20
C GLY A 59 -12.31 4.93 2.64
N ILE A 60 -13.40 5.03 3.39
CA ILE A 60 -14.24 3.88 3.77
C ILE A 60 -15.63 4.03 3.16
N LEU A 61 -16.10 2.95 2.53
CA LEU A 61 -17.44 2.89 1.99
C LEU A 61 -18.42 2.30 3.01
N LEU A 62 -19.31 3.14 3.55
CA LEU A 62 -20.28 2.72 4.56
C LEU A 62 -21.72 2.85 4.05
N PRO A 63 -22.66 2.06 4.61
CA PRO A 63 -24.09 2.31 4.50
C PRO A 63 -24.45 3.71 5.01
N LEU A 64 -25.63 4.20 4.62
CA LEU A 64 -26.14 5.49 5.10
C LEU A 64 -26.26 5.53 6.63
N PRO A 65 -25.95 6.68 7.26
CA PRO A 65 -26.15 6.88 8.69
C PRO A 65 -27.64 6.92 9.04
N PRO A 66 -28.05 6.58 10.28
CA PRO A 66 -27.21 6.31 11.45
C PRO A 66 -26.66 4.87 11.52
N ASN A 67 -27.18 3.94 10.73
CA ASN A 67 -26.86 2.52 10.82
C ASN A 67 -25.69 2.12 9.90
N GLN A 68 -24.54 2.79 10.08
CA GLN A 68 -23.36 2.58 9.23
C GLN A 68 -22.62 1.27 9.56
N PHE A 69 -22.68 0.83 10.81
CA PHE A 69 -21.87 -0.25 11.32
C PHE A 69 -22.71 -1.47 11.74
N HIS A 70 -22.10 -2.66 11.67
CA HIS A 70 -22.77 -3.85 12.17
C HIS A 70 -22.93 -3.75 13.69
N PRO A 71 -24.12 -4.02 14.25
CA PRO A 71 -24.41 -3.82 15.68
C PRO A 71 -23.55 -4.69 16.59
N SER A 72 -23.09 -5.86 16.13
CA SER A 72 -22.22 -6.73 16.92
C SER A 72 -20.77 -6.23 17.08
N GLY A 73 -20.33 -5.26 16.27
CA GLY A 73 -18.93 -4.84 16.25
C GLY A 73 -17.95 -5.86 15.66
N SER A 74 -18.42 -7.02 15.17
CA SER A 74 -17.57 -8.19 14.89
C SER A 74 -17.19 -8.35 13.41
N THR A 75 -17.39 -7.31 12.59
CA THR A 75 -16.90 -7.32 11.20
C THR A 75 -15.40 -7.09 11.20
N SER A 76 -14.65 -7.63 10.23
CA SER A 76 -13.20 -7.36 10.13
C SER A 76 -12.90 -5.85 10.15
N LEU A 77 -13.73 -5.07 9.45
CA LEU A 77 -13.66 -3.61 9.41
C LEU A 77 -13.64 -2.99 10.81
N GLN A 78 -14.56 -3.39 11.67
CA GLN A 78 -14.70 -2.85 13.03
C GLN A 78 -13.74 -3.50 14.04
N ASP A 79 -13.52 -4.81 13.93
CA ASP A 79 -12.76 -5.62 14.88
C ASP A 79 -11.27 -5.26 14.82
N PHE A 80 -10.70 -5.07 13.63
CA PHE A 80 -9.28 -4.76 13.51
C PHE A 80 -8.87 -3.83 12.36
N GLU A 81 -9.58 -3.72 11.23
CA GLU A 81 -9.11 -2.84 10.13
C GLU A 81 -9.10 -1.35 10.58
N ILE A 82 -10.21 -0.83 11.10
CA ILE A 82 -10.30 0.55 11.62
C ILE A 82 -9.30 0.76 12.77
N PRO A 83 -9.19 -0.11 13.79
CA PRO A 83 -8.17 0.02 14.82
C PRO A 83 -6.73 0.07 14.31
N ILE A 84 -6.37 -0.74 13.31
CA ILE A 84 -5.03 -0.69 12.68
C ILE A 84 -4.83 0.67 12.01
N VAL A 85 -5.78 1.11 11.17
CA VAL A 85 -5.69 2.36 10.42
C VAL A 85 -5.61 3.59 11.34
N LYS A 86 -6.29 3.55 12.49
CA LYS A 86 -6.20 4.59 13.54
C LYS A 86 -4.91 4.54 14.38
N GLY A 87 -4.06 3.54 14.21
CA GLY A 87 -2.85 3.34 15.03
C GLY A 87 -3.13 2.87 16.46
N LEU A 88 -4.29 2.29 16.74
CA LEU A 88 -4.63 1.81 18.10
C LEU A 88 -3.90 0.52 18.48
N LEU A 89 -3.37 -0.21 17.48
CA LEU A 89 -2.72 -1.50 17.67
C LEU A 89 -1.19 -1.44 17.45
N ARG A 90 -0.65 -0.34 16.90
CA ARG A 90 0.77 -0.16 16.62
C ARG A 90 1.08 1.31 16.30
N THR A 91 2.37 1.66 16.25
CA THR A 91 2.86 2.90 15.66
C THR A 91 2.54 2.98 14.16
N GLY A 92 2.08 4.16 13.74
CA GLY A 92 1.57 4.47 12.40
C GLY A 92 0.05 4.62 12.40
N CYS A 93 -0.44 5.81 12.05
CA CYS A 93 -1.85 6.09 11.84
C CYS A 93 -2.02 6.99 10.62
N VAL A 94 -3.17 6.85 9.95
CA VAL A 94 -3.53 7.79 8.91
C VAL A 94 -3.88 9.14 9.52
N ARG A 95 -3.61 10.20 8.77
CA ARG A 95 -3.99 11.56 9.17
C ARG A 95 -5.50 11.73 9.17
N THR A 96 -6.19 11.17 8.18
CA THR A 96 -7.66 11.26 8.08
C THR A 96 -8.29 9.97 7.54
N ILE A 97 -9.50 9.69 8.03
CA ILE A 97 -10.40 8.67 7.47
C ILE A 97 -11.67 9.39 7.03
N ASP A 98 -11.98 9.29 5.74
CA ASP A 98 -13.22 9.81 5.18
C ASP A 98 -14.18 8.69 4.84
N VAL A 99 -15.47 8.94 5.04
CA VAL A 99 -16.53 7.99 4.74
C VAL A 99 -17.38 8.49 3.58
N PHE A 100 -17.61 7.59 2.63
CA PHE A 100 -18.50 7.82 1.49
C PHE A 100 -19.77 6.96 1.60
N HIS A 101 -20.85 7.46 1.01
CA HIS A 101 -22.16 6.79 0.99
C HIS A 101 -22.69 6.58 -0.43
N PRO A 102 -22.14 5.62 -1.20
CA PRO A 102 -22.58 5.33 -2.57
C PRO A 102 -24.05 4.91 -2.71
N GLU A 103 -24.70 4.50 -1.61
CA GLU A 103 -26.11 4.10 -1.60
C GLU A 103 -27.07 5.28 -1.33
N ALA A 104 -26.57 6.52 -1.25
CA ALA A 104 -27.40 7.70 -1.07
C ALA A 104 -28.39 7.90 -2.24
N ALA A 105 -29.49 8.62 -1.98
CA ALA A 105 -30.54 8.85 -2.98
C ALA A 105 -30.13 9.90 -4.03
N THR A 106 -29.51 11.00 -3.58
CA THR A 106 -29.05 12.09 -4.45
C THR A 106 -27.61 11.87 -4.89
N GLU A 107 -27.27 12.32 -6.09
CA GLU A 107 -25.92 12.17 -6.63
C GLU A 107 -24.88 12.94 -5.80
N GLU A 108 -25.23 14.15 -5.37
CA GLU A 108 -24.39 14.96 -4.49
C GLU A 108 -24.03 14.21 -3.19
N ALA A 109 -24.97 13.47 -2.61
CA ALA A 109 -24.71 12.70 -1.40
C ALA A 109 -23.86 11.45 -1.66
N ARG A 110 -23.89 10.88 -2.88
CA ARG A 110 -23.07 9.71 -3.24
C ARG A 110 -21.60 10.06 -3.43
N THR A 111 -21.34 11.25 -3.96
CA THR A 111 -19.99 11.75 -4.23
C THR A 111 -19.40 12.51 -3.04
N SER A 112 -20.24 13.03 -2.14
CA SER A 112 -19.79 13.68 -0.91
C SER A 112 -19.29 12.70 0.15
N SER A 113 -18.09 12.95 0.66
CA SER A 113 -17.59 12.33 1.89
C SER A 113 -17.87 13.17 3.13
N HIS A 114 -17.63 12.60 4.30
CA HIS A 114 -17.43 13.33 5.54
C HIS A 114 -16.31 12.68 6.34
N GLN A 115 -15.66 13.47 7.19
CA GLN A 115 -14.61 12.95 8.04
C GLN A 115 -15.19 12.02 9.12
N PHE A 116 -14.56 10.87 9.30
CA PHE A 116 -14.85 9.91 10.37
C PHE A 116 -13.75 9.90 11.44
N TRP A 117 -12.52 10.22 11.04
CA TRP A 117 -11.37 10.35 11.93
C TRP A 117 -10.43 11.45 11.41
N PRO A 118 -9.86 12.31 12.28
CA PRO A 118 -9.95 12.30 13.75
C PRO A 118 -11.24 12.88 14.33
N ARG A 119 -11.97 13.71 13.58
CA ARG A 119 -13.25 14.31 13.98
C ARG A 119 -14.39 13.62 13.24
N ASP A 120 -15.36 13.10 13.97
CA ASP A 120 -16.54 12.47 13.38
C ASP A 120 -17.58 13.53 12.97
N GLU A 121 -17.73 13.73 11.67
CA GLU A 121 -18.64 14.69 11.05
C GLU A 121 -19.94 14.04 10.53
N THR A 122 -20.23 12.79 10.93
CA THR A 122 -21.43 12.06 10.51
C THR A 122 -22.70 12.87 10.74
N ARG A 123 -22.79 13.60 11.87
CA ARG A 123 -23.94 14.48 12.18
C ARG A 123 -24.11 15.63 11.19
N SER A 124 -23.00 16.22 10.75
CA SER A 124 -23.03 17.28 9.74
C SER A 124 -23.49 16.74 8.40
N TRP A 125 -23.03 15.54 8.02
CA TRP A 125 -23.49 14.87 6.82
C TRP A 125 -25.00 14.56 6.88
N ILE A 126 -25.50 14.00 7.99
CA ILE A 126 -26.95 13.74 8.21
C ILE A 126 -27.76 15.03 8.11
N ARG A 127 -27.28 16.13 8.69
CA ARG A 127 -27.98 17.42 8.65
C ARG A 127 -28.08 17.97 7.21
N ARG A 128 -27.09 17.69 6.36
CA ARG A 128 -27.06 18.14 4.96
C ARG A 128 -27.91 17.25 4.04
N PHE A 129 -27.82 15.93 4.17
CA PHE A 129 -28.40 14.98 3.21
C PHE A 129 -29.54 14.12 3.77
N GLY A 130 -29.83 14.23 5.07
CA GLY A 130 -30.81 13.41 5.78
C GLY A 130 -30.24 12.09 6.30
N ALA A 131 -31.03 11.43 7.14
CA ALA A 131 -30.73 10.10 7.65
C ALA A 131 -31.27 9.01 6.70
N GLY A 132 -30.56 7.89 6.62
CA GLY A 132 -31.03 6.66 5.99
C GLY A 132 -32.25 6.10 6.73
N THR A 133 -33.35 5.90 6.00
CA THR A 133 -34.64 5.48 6.54
C THR A 133 -34.85 3.97 6.59
N LYS A 134 -34.01 3.20 5.89
CA LYS A 134 -34.19 1.75 5.74
C LYS A 134 -33.46 0.98 6.83
N ALA A 135 -34.21 0.19 7.60
CA ALA A 135 -33.63 -0.83 8.45
C ALA A 135 -32.84 -1.81 7.57
N ARG A 136 -31.56 -2.00 7.91
CA ARG A 136 -30.66 -2.84 7.13
C ARG A 136 -30.67 -4.25 7.70
N SER A 137 -30.94 -5.24 6.84
CA SER A 137 -30.71 -6.64 7.18
C SER A 137 -29.20 -6.91 7.22
N TRP A 138 -28.69 -7.13 8.41
CA TRP A 138 -27.30 -7.51 8.60
C TRP A 138 -27.12 -9.01 8.40
N ARG A 139 -26.01 -9.41 7.76
CA ARG A 139 -25.65 -10.83 7.71
C ARG A 139 -25.36 -11.30 9.14
N ALA A 140 -25.89 -12.46 9.52
CA ALA A 140 -25.48 -13.13 10.75
C ALA A 140 -23.96 -13.33 10.78
N VAL A 141 -23.31 -12.66 11.72
CA VAL A 141 -21.90 -12.89 12.06
C VAL A 141 -21.85 -13.69 13.34
N LYS A 142 -20.96 -14.67 13.40
CA LYS A 142 -20.69 -15.36 14.66
C LYS A 142 -20.17 -14.32 15.63
N THR A 143 -20.86 -14.16 16.76
CA THR A 143 -20.35 -13.44 17.93
C THR A 143 -19.15 -14.22 18.44
N GLY A 144 -17.99 -13.99 17.83
CA GLY A 144 -16.74 -14.56 18.29
C GLY A 144 -16.44 -13.98 19.66
N VAL A 145 -15.96 -14.84 20.57
CA VAL A 145 -15.26 -14.44 21.79
C VAL A 145 -14.32 -13.29 21.42
N GLY A 146 -14.60 -12.10 21.96
CA GLY A 146 -14.00 -10.84 21.53
C GLY A 146 -12.49 -10.90 21.54
N MET A 147 -11.90 -11.09 20.36
CA MET A 147 -10.45 -11.11 20.20
C MET A 147 -9.90 -9.69 20.39
N LEU A 148 -10.73 -8.67 20.19
CA LEU A 148 -10.48 -7.28 20.54
C LEU A 148 -11.75 -6.65 21.14
N ARG A 149 -12.22 -7.19 22.27
CA ARG A 149 -13.21 -6.47 23.10
C ARG A 149 -12.51 -5.31 23.80
N TYR A 150 -12.03 -4.32 23.04
CA TYR A 150 -11.79 -3.00 23.59
C TYR A 150 -13.16 -2.50 24.03
N ARG A 151 -13.40 -2.45 25.34
CA ARG A 151 -14.51 -1.66 25.87
C ARG A 151 -14.24 -0.22 25.40
N CYS A 152 -15.02 0.20 24.41
CA CYS A 152 -15.19 1.59 24.02
C CYS A 152 -15.78 2.35 25.22
N GLU A 153 -14.94 2.75 26.16
CA GLU A 153 -15.24 3.83 27.09
C GLU A 153 -14.46 5.11 26.74
N ILE A 154 -13.66 5.08 25.67
CA ILE A 154 -12.85 6.22 25.19
C ILE A 154 -13.54 6.95 24.01
N TRP A 155 -14.87 7.06 24.02
CA TRP A 155 -15.61 7.94 23.10
C TRP A 155 -15.91 9.32 23.71
N LYS A 156 -15.30 9.67 24.85
CA LYS A 156 -15.62 10.91 25.57
C LYS A 156 -14.57 12.00 25.60
N PHE A 157 -13.32 11.76 25.22
CA PHE A 157 -12.34 12.84 25.19
C PHE A 157 -11.49 12.74 23.94
N GLY A 158 -11.80 13.60 22.98
CA GLY A 158 -10.84 13.96 21.96
C GLY A 158 -9.64 14.61 22.65
N LEU A 159 -8.48 14.00 22.48
CA LEU A 159 -7.15 14.59 22.57
C LEU A 159 -6.17 13.51 22.11
N CYS A 160 -5.71 13.65 20.87
CA CYS A 160 -4.42 13.09 20.48
C CYS A 160 -3.38 14.00 21.12
N VAL A 161 -2.90 13.63 22.30
CA VAL A 161 -1.68 14.17 22.87
C VAL A 161 -0.80 12.97 23.16
N SER A 162 0.40 13.04 22.58
CA SER A 162 1.53 12.15 22.76
C SER A 162 1.55 11.48 24.13
N ALA A 163 1.54 10.15 24.16
CA ALA A 163 1.95 9.40 25.33
C ALA A 163 2.60 8.10 24.88
N ASP A 164 3.92 8.11 24.92
CA ASP A 164 4.78 6.95 25.02
C ASP A 164 4.31 5.98 26.12
N LEU A 165 4.61 4.69 25.90
CA LEU A 165 4.90 3.70 26.94
C LEU A 165 3.86 3.51 28.07
N GLU A 166 2.66 2.98 27.76
CA GLU A 166 1.95 2.15 28.78
C GLU A 166 0.92 1.13 28.25
N CYS A 167 1.01 0.70 26.99
CA CYS A 167 0.09 -0.31 26.44
C CYS A 167 0.53 -1.76 26.69
N SER A 168 1.07 -2.07 27.89
CA SER A 168 1.52 -3.43 28.24
C SER A 168 0.74 -4.09 29.39
N ARG A 169 -0.19 -3.40 30.06
CA ARG A 169 -0.85 -3.96 31.27
C ARG A 169 -2.26 -4.51 31.10
N ILE A 170 -2.80 -4.59 29.88
CA ILE A 170 -4.12 -5.23 29.65
C ILE A 170 -4.05 -6.24 28.49
N ALA A 171 -3.11 -7.18 28.57
CA ALA A 171 -3.09 -8.36 27.70
C ALA A 171 -3.39 -9.62 28.52
N ARG A 172 -4.54 -10.26 28.29
CA ARG A 172 -4.81 -11.60 28.82
C ARG A 172 -3.83 -12.62 28.19
N PRO A 173 -3.40 -13.67 28.91
CA PRO A 173 -2.30 -14.58 28.50
C PRO A 173 -2.49 -15.30 27.15
N GLY A 174 -3.72 -15.39 26.62
CA GLY A 174 -4.02 -16.09 25.37
C GLY A 174 -3.65 -15.32 24.09
N LEU A 175 -3.64 -13.98 24.13
CA LEU A 175 -3.33 -13.14 22.96
C LEU A 175 -1.83 -12.96 22.75
N ALA A 176 -1.04 -13.05 23.83
CA ALA A 176 0.42 -13.01 23.75
C ALA A 176 0.96 -14.10 22.81
N LYS A 177 0.35 -15.30 22.76
CA LYS A 177 0.80 -16.43 21.93
C LYS A 177 0.50 -16.27 20.44
N VAL A 178 -0.67 -15.74 20.07
CA VAL A 178 -1.02 -15.54 18.64
C VAL A 178 -0.30 -14.31 18.09
N ALA A 179 -0.19 -13.24 18.89
CA ALA A 179 0.59 -12.07 18.55
C ALA A 179 2.08 -12.43 18.42
N THR A 180 2.69 -13.17 19.35
CA THR A 180 4.09 -13.60 19.22
C THR A 180 4.32 -14.53 18.03
N VAL A 181 3.44 -15.50 17.75
CA VAL A 181 3.64 -16.36 16.56
C VAL A 181 3.54 -15.56 15.26
N PHE A 182 2.60 -14.61 15.16
CA PHE A 182 2.50 -13.72 14.01
C PHE A 182 3.70 -12.76 13.92
N TRP A 183 4.14 -12.21 15.05
CA TRP A 183 5.29 -11.32 15.16
C TRP A 183 6.58 -12.03 14.76
N HIS A 184 6.82 -13.23 15.28
CA HIS A 184 8.01 -14.04 15.01
C HIS A 184 8.07 -14.56 13.56
N GLN A 185 6.91 -14.69 12.90
CA GLN A 185 6.84 -15.10 11.51
C GLN A 185 6.96 -13.91 10.53
N CYS A 186 6.48 -12.72 10.92
CA CYS A 186 6.69 -11.48 10.18
C CYS A 186 8.13 -10.95 10.30
N THR A 187 8.76 -11.01 11.48
CA THR A 187 10.17 -10.61 11.65
C THR A 187 11.11 -11.53 10.88
N LYS A 188 10.92 -12.86 10.94
CA LYS A 188 11.71 -13.82 10.15
C LYS A 188 11.56 -13.63 8.63
N ARG A 189 10.42 -13.13 8.15
CA ARG A 189 10.23 -12.84 6.72
C ARG A 189 10.90 -11.52 6.32
N SER A 190 10.76 -10.48 7.15
CA SER A 190 11.44 -9.21 6.98
C SER A 190 12.96 -9.34 7.04
N GLU A 191 13.50 -10.20 7.91
CA GLU A 191 14.94 -10.48 8.00
C GLU A 191 15.46 -11.25 6.78
N ARG A 192 14.64 -12.15 6.21
CA ARG A 192 14.99 -12.85 4.95
C ARG A 192 14.97 -11.91 3.76
N GLU A 193 13.99 -11.01 3.68
CA GLU A 193 13.89 -10.02 2.61
C GLU A 193 15.00 -8.95 2.74
N ALA A 194 15.35 -8.52 3.96
CA ALA A 194 16.49 -7.64 4.21
C ALA A 194 17.83 -8.33 3.91
N ASN A 195 18.00 -9.60 4.29
CA ASN A 195 19.18 -10.37 3.91
C ASN A 195 19.27 -10.56 2.40
N HIS A 196 18.17 -10.88 1.71
CA HIS A 196 18.13 -11.02 0.25
C HIS A 196 18.48 -9.69 -0.45
N LEU A 197 17.98 -8.56 0.04
CA LEU A 197 18.35 -7.23 -0.45
C LEU A 197 19.81 -6.88 -0.17
N SER A 198 20.37 -7.32 0.97
CA SER A 198 21.79 -7.11 1.28
C SER A 198 22.72 -7.99 0.44
N VAL A 199 22.29 -9.21 0.08
CA VAL A 199 23.01 -10.10 -0.84
C VAL A 199 22.95 -9.55 -2.27
N LEU A 200 21.79 -9.10 -2.73
CA LEU A 200 21.65 -8.42 -4.03
C LEU A 200 22.50 -7.15 -4.09
N LYS A 201 22.52 -6.34 -3.03
CA LYS A 201 23.38 -5.14 -2.99
C LYS A 201 24.87 -5.48 -3.04
N ARG A 202 25.30 -6.59 -2.43
CA ARG A 202 26.69 -7.06 -2.53
C ARG A 202 27.04 -7.57 -3.92
N GLN A 203 26.11 -8.25 -4.59
CA GLN A 203 26.28 -8.70 -5.98
C GLN A 203 26.27 -7.54 -6.98
N LEU A 204 25.59 -6.44 -6.66
CA LEU A 204 25.57 -5.20 -7.45
C LEU A 204 26.72 -4.23 -7.11
N SER A 205 27.53 -4.54 -6.09
CA SER A 205 28.67 -3.72 -5.68
C SER A 205 30.03 -4.33 -6.03
N GLU A 206 30.07 -5.37 -6.88
CA GLU A 206 31.33 -5.76 -7.50
C GLU A 206 31.66 -4.69 -8.56
N PRO A 207 32.79 -3.98 -8.43
CA PRO A 207 33.21 -3.07 -9.49
C PRO A 207 33.52 -3.92 -10.72
N ALA A 208 32.88 -3.59 -11.84
CA ALA A 208 33.28 -4.03 -13.17
C ALA A 208 34.64 -3.38 -13.51
N GLY A 209 35.70 -3.86 -12.87
CA GLY A 209 37.05 -3.70 -13.40
C GLY A 209 37.24 -4.87 -14.34
N ASP A 210 37.22 -4.60 -15.65
CA ASP A 210 37.85 -5.38 -16.73
C ASP A 210 37.40 -4.83 -18.12
N GLU A 211 36.34 -4.00 -18.22
CA GLU A 211 35.88 -3.45 -19.52
C GLU A 211 36.38 -2.03 -19.86
N GLU A 212 36.97 -1.28 -18.92
CA GLU A 212 37.51 0.07 -19.19
C GLU A 212 38.96 0.06 -19.69
N GLU A 213 39.73 -1.01 -19.46
CA GLU A 213 41.13 -1.12 -19.91
C GLU A 213 41.22 -1.50 -21.40
N GLU A 214 40.36 -2.41 -21.88
CA GLU A 214 40.31 -2.84 -23.28
C GLU A 214 39.88 -1.70 -24.23
N LYS A 215 39.08 -0.75 -23.73
CA LYS A 215 38.62 0.40 -24.51
C LYS A 215 39.67 1.52 -24.64
N GLN A 216 40.62 1.60 -23.72
CA GLN A 216 41.72 2.58 -23.81
C GLN A 216 42.83 2.09 -24.76
N GLU A 217 43.11 0.78 -24.81
CA GLU A 217 44.05 0.22 -25.78
C GLU A 217 43.54 0.32 -27.23
N GLU A 218 42.24 0.13 -27.49
CA GLU A 218 41.67 0.31 -28.83
C GLU A 218 41.69 1.77 -29.33
N GLU A 219 41.52 2.76 -28.45
CA GLU A 219 41.61 4.18 -28.84
C GLU A 219 43.04 4.64 -29.14
N GLU A 220 44.05 4.12 -28.42
CA GLU A 220 45.45 4.44 -28.68
C GLU A 220 45.96 3.84 -30.01
N GLU A 221 45.54 2.61 -30.36
CA GLU A 221 45.91 2.00 -31.65
C GLU A 221 45.25 2.72 -32.85
N GLU A 222 44.02 3.24 -32.70
CA GLU A 222 43.35 4.00 -33.77
C GLU A 222 44.02 5.36 -34.03
N GLU A 223 44.54 6.03 -33.01
CA GLU A 223 45.22 7.32 -33.16
C GLU A 223 46.58 7.17 -33.85
N GLU A 224 47.35 6.13 -33.52
CA GLU A 224 48.65 5.85 -34.16
C GLU A 224 48.48 5.48 -35.65
N GLN A 225 47.39 4.79 -36.02
CA GLN A 225 47.04 4.51 -37.41
C GLN A 225 46.61 5.77 -38.19
N ARG A 226 46.03 6.78 -37.54
CA ARG A 226 45.68 8.06 -38.19
C ARG A 226 46.91 8.92 -38.47
N GLU A 227 47.86 8.99 -37.54
CA GLU A 227 49.09 9.76 -37.74
C GLU A 227 49.96 9.19 -38.87
N SER A 228 50.07 7.86 -38.97
CA SER A 228 50.86 7.19 -40.02
C SER A 228 50.29 7.44 -41.42
N LYS A 229 48.95 7.42 -41.58
CA LYS A 229 48.28 7.78 -42.85
C LYS A 229 48.49 9.25 -43.23
N GLN A 230 48.51 10.16 -42.26
CA GLN A 230 48.70 11.59 -42.51
C GLN A 230 50.14 11.90 -42.98
N LYS A 231 51.15 11.21 -42.43
CA LYS A 231 52.56 11.32 -42.88
C LYS A 231 52.78 10.74 -44.28
N GLN A 232 52.01 9.73 -44.69
CA GLN A 232 52.11 9.14 -46.04
C GLN A 232 51.53 10.07 -47.13
N ASN A 233 50.44 10.78 -46.84
CA ASN A 233 49.83 11.74 -47.78
C ASN A 233 50.68 13.00 -48.01
N HIS A 234 51.57 13.37 -47.08
CA HIS A 234 52.45 14.53 -47.30
C HIS A 234 53.68 14.23 -48.18
N ARG A 235 54.02 12.95 -48.40
CA ARG A 235 55.11 12.54 -49.29
C ARG A 235 54.72 12.38 -50.75
N SER A 236 53.43 12.28 -51.08
CA SER A 236 52.93 12.04 -52.45
C SER A 236 52.47 13.30 -53.21
N GLY A 237 52.33 14.46 -52.54
CA GLY A 237 51.79 15.68 -53.15
C GLY A 237 52.81 16.65 -53.79
N SER A 238 54.09 16.30 -53.89
CA SER A 238 55.16 17.21 -54.36
C SER A 238 55.84 16.77 -55.66
N ARG A 239 55.11 16.10 -56.56
CA ARG A 239 55.57 15.83 -57.93
C ARG A 239 54.44 16.04 -58.92
N ASP A 240 54.81 16.73 -60.01
CA ASP A 240 54.09 16.90 -61.27
C ASP A 240 53.18 18.13 -61.33
N SER A 241 53.73 19.32 -61.55
CA SER A 241 54.48 19.77 -62.75
C SER A 241 53.63 19.81 -64.00
N PHE A 242 53.61 21.01 -64.58
CA PHE A 242 53.68 21.27 -66.01
C PHE A 242 52.42 21.11 -66.89
N SER A 243 52.06 22.27 -67.46
CA SER A 243 51.71 22.48 -68.88
C SER A 243 50.34 21.97 -69.35
N ALA A 244 49.64 22.57 -70.30
CA ALA A 244 49.81 23.76 -71.12
C ALA A 244 48.50 23.96 -71.90
N LEU A 245 48.22 25.23 -72.26
CA LEU A 245 47.66 25.68 -73.55
C LEU A 245 46.67 24.75 -74.28
N ARG A 246 45.45 25.24 -74.54
CA ARG A 246 45.06 25.79 -75.85
C ARG A 246 43.62 26.29 -75.87
N CYS A 247 43.45 27.27 -76.75
CA CYS A 247 42.28 27.93 -77.32
C CYS A 247 40.91 27.28 -77.14
#